data_AF-A0A2V9Y426-F1
#
_entry.id   AF-A0A2V9Y426-F1
#
_cell.length_a   1.000
_cell.length_b   1.000
_cell.length_c   1.000
_cell.angle_alpha   90.00
_cell.angle_beta   90.00
_cell.angle_gamma   90.00
#
_symmetry.space_group_name_H-M   'P 1'
#
loop_
_entity.id
_entity.type
_entity.pdbx_description
1 polymer ?
#
loop_
_entity_poly.entity_id
_entity_poly.type
_entity_poly.pdbx_seq_one_letter_code
_entity_poly.pdbx_strand_id
1 'polypeptide(L)'
;MVQNVLTRHSLRATIFATALLLWCTVLAAPIKVAAQTDNDDKKPAVQHSGDDMNAVAQKKNESHITESELQNFDQFLDSHPQIASDLKKNPSLIDDQNYLNSHPQLAEFLKTHPGVREQVKENPQRFMNRELGYQASGEGVKPEELRHFDEFLDQHPQIAQDLQKNPSLANDQSYLSSHPELKKFLDGYGGVRHELKTRPQEFMEQFRKYEKREDQSKPRK
;
A
#
# COMPACT_ATOMS: atom_id res chain seq x y z
N MET A 1 38.11 -35.29 -40.66
CA MET A 1 39.33 -35.00 -39.88
C MET A 1 39.12 -33.64 -39.22
N VAL A 2 39.15 -33.46 -37.88
CA VAL A 2 39.27 -34.39 -36.74
C VAL A 2 38.39 -33.83 -35.61
N GLN A 3 37.68 -34.69 -34.87
CA GLN A 3 37.06 -34.31 -33.59
C GLN A 3 38.13 -34.37 -32.49
N ASN A 4 38.23 -33.34 -31.63
CA ASN A 4 38.93 -33.41 -30.34
C ASN A 4 37.97 -32.88 -29.26
N VAL A 5 37.40 -33.73 -28.41
CA VAL A 5 38.00 -34.34 -27.20
C VAL A 5 38.28 -33.24 -26.15
N LEU A 6 37.39 -32.95 -25.20
CA LEU A 6 36.85 -33.75 -24.09
C LEU A 6 37.84 -33.92 -22.92
N THR A 7 37.67 -33.12 -21.86
CA THR A 7 38.25 -33.39 -20.53
C THR A 7 37.35 -32.95 -19.37
N ARG A 8 36.73 -33.97 -18.75
CA ARG A 8 36.72 -34.31 -17.30
C ARG A 8 36.06 -33.31 -16.32
N HIS A 9 34.90 -33.64 -15.73
CA HIS A 9 34.71 -34.51 -14.55
C HIS A 9 35.48 -34.09 -13.27
N SER A 10 34.81 -33.46 -12.31
CA SER A 10 34.95 -33.60 -10.82
C SER A 10 34.03 -32.60 -10.08
N LEU A 11 33.45 -32.84 -8.89
CA LEU A 11 33.25 -34.11 -8.16
C LEU A 11 31.89 -34.17 -7.38
N ARG A 12 31.87 -34.24 -6.04
CA ARG A 12 30.73 -34.59 -5.14
C ARG A 12 30.95 -34.10 -3.69
N ALA A 13 29.85 -33.74 -3.02
CA ALA A 13 29.46 -33.99 -1.62
C ALA A 13 30.36 -33.66 -0.39
N THR A 14 29.78 -32.89 0.57
CA THR A 14 29.65 -33.13 2.04
C THR A 14 28.73 -32.01 2.59
N ILE A 15 27.65 -32.18 3.38
CA ILE A 15 27.23 -33.06 4.49
C ILE A 15 27.54 -32.49 5.90
N PHE A 16 26.45 -32.25 6.64
CA PHE A 16 26.22 -32.00 8.09
C PHE A 16 27.14 -31.09 8.93
N ALA A 17 26.50 -30.13 9.61
CA ALA A 17 26.84 -29.71 10.97
C ALA A 17 25.60 -29.26 11.75
N THR A 18 24.89 -30.21 12.37
CA THR A 18 23.90 -29.91 13.43
C THR A 18 24.63 -29.83 14.78
N ALA A 19 24.41 -28.76 15.54
CA ALA A 19 24.91 -28.61 16.91
C ALA A 19 23.75 -28.43 17.90
N LEU A 20 23.88 -29.06 19.06
CA LEU A 20 22.78 -29.36 19.99
C LEU A 20 22.57 -28.28 21.06
N LEU A 21 21.30 -28.11 21.46
CA LEU A 21 20.79 -27.83 22.81
C LEU A 21 21.58 -26.91 23.77
N LEU A 22 20.86 -25.94 24.33
CA LEU A 22 20.86 -25.76 25.78
C LEU A 22 19.44 -25.53 26.31
N TRP A 23 19.09 -26.32 27.32
CA TRP A 23 17.75 -26.52 27.85
C TRP A 23 17.73 -25.98 29.28
N CYS A 24 17.00 -24.90 29.53
CA CYS A 24 16.85 -24.33 30.88
C CYS A 24 15.41 -24.51 31.38
N THR A 25 15.12 -25.68 31.95
CA THR A 25 13.95 -25.88 32.81
C THR A 25 14.20 -25.24 34.16
N VAL A 26 13.50 -24.15 34.48
CA VAL A 26 13.38 -23.67 35.87
C VAL A 26 12.21 -24.38 36.53
N LEU A 27 12.49 -25.09 37.61
CA LEU A 27 11.55 -25.92 38.35
C LEU A 27 10.60 -25.05 39.19
N ALA A 28 9.30 -25.27 39.08
CA ALA A 28 8.32 -24.61 39.95
C ALA A 28 8.29 -25.25 41.34
N ALA A 29 8.36 -24.44 42.39
CA ALA A 29 8.05 -24.84 43.77
C ALA A 29 6.72 -24.20 44.21
N PRO A 30 5.82 -24.95 44.88
CA PRO A 30 4.53 -24.41 45.31
C PRO A 30 4.64 -23.68 46.64
N ILE A 31 4.53 -22.35 46.64
CA ILE A 31 4.25 -21.59 47.87
C ILE A 31 2.74 -21.57 48.10
N LYS A 32 2.30 -22.41 49.04
CA LYS A 32 0.94 -22.38 49.58
C LYS A 32 0.96 -21.55 50.87
N VAL A 33 0.69 -20.25 50.77
CA VAL A 33 0.40 -19.40 51.93
C VAL A 33 -1.12 -19.30 52.07
N ALA A 34 -1.60 -19.44 53.30
CA ALA A 34 -3.00 -19.60 53.62
C ALA A 34 -3.60 -18.33 54.26
N ALA A 35 -4.93 -18.28 54.20
CA ALA A 35 -5.83 -17.60 55.11
C ALA A 35 -5.87 -16.06 55.15
N GLN A 36 -7.09 -15.59 54.91
CA GLN A 36 -7.62 -14.25 55.14
C GLN A 36 -7.51 -13.77 56.61
N THR A 37 -7.31 -12.46 56.75
CA THR A 37 -7.87 -11.53 57.76
C THR A 37 -7.67 -10.12 57.18
N ASP A 38 -8.53 -9.11 57.31
CA ASP A 38 -9.95 -9.01 57.67
C ASP A 38 -10.47 -7.70 57.01
N ASN A 39 -11.78 -7.50 56.95
CA ASN A 39 -12.35 -6.24 56.47
C ASN A 39 -12.29 -5.18 57.59
N ASP A 40 -11.98 -3.93 57.24
CA ASP A 40 -12.55 -2.78 57.95
C ASP A 40 -12.60 -1.52 57.04
N ASP A 41 -13.64 -0.72 57.27
CA ASP A 41 -14.00 0.47 56.48
C ASP A 41 -12.96 1.60 56.48
N LYS A 42 -13.00 2.45 55.43
CA LYS A 42 -13.15 3.94 55.52
C LYS A 42 -12.77 4.70 54.24
N LYS A 43 -13.75 5.40 53.64
CA LYS A 43 -13.55 6.54 52.71
C LYS A 43 -13.53 7.83 53.58
N PRO A 44 -12.57 8.77 53.45
CA PRO A 44 -12.61 9.73 52.33
C PRO A 44 -11.28 10.36 51.80
N ALA A 45 -11.28 10.59 50.49
CA ALA A 45 -10.85 11.78 49.73
C ALA A 45 -9.46 12.49 49.93
N VAL A 46 -9.01 13.07 48.80
CA VAL A 46 -8.09 14.24 48.64
C VAL A 46 -6.62 13.97 48.19
N GLN A 47 -6.43 14.07 46.87
CA GLN A 47 -5.40 14.82 46.10
C GLN A 47 -3.88 14.55 46.21
N HIS A 48 -3.24 14.57 45.01
CA HIS A 48 -1.85 14.96 44.68
C HIS A 48 -0.71 14.17 45.37
N SER A 49 0.19 13.45 44.70
CA SER A 49 0.95 13.75 43.46
C SER A 49 1.41 12.41 42.87
N GLY A 50 1.89 12.21 41.63
CA GLY A 50 2.32 13.15 40.60
C GLY A 50 3.31 12.47 39.63
N ASP A 51 3.05 11.22 39.21
CA ASP A 51 4.04 10.35 38.52
C ASP A 51 3.48 9.53 37.32
N ASP A 52 2.31 9.88 36.75
CA ASP A 52 1.64 9.04 35.72
C ASP A 52 1.51 9.66 34.30
N MET A 53 2.25 10.73 34.00
CA MET A 53 2.14 11.44 32.70
C MET A 53 3.09 10.94 31.59
N ASN A 54 3.70 9.75 31.73
CA ASN A 54 4.56 9.15 30.70
C ASN A 54 4.06 7.78 30.17
N ALA A 55 3.14 7.11 30.87
CA ALA A 55 2.61 5.80 30.46
C ALA A 55 1.50 5.88 29.39
N VAL A 56 0.85 7.03 29.24
CA VAL A 56 -0.26 7.24 28.28
C VAL A 56 0.26 7.67 26.90
N ALA A 57 1.44 8.29 26.83
CA ALA A 57 2.04 8.80 25.59
C ALA A 57 2.51 7.69 24.61
N GLN A 58 2.63 6.44 25.06
CA GLN A 58 3.09 5.31 24.23
C GLN A 58 1.98 4.37 23.74
N LYS A 59 0.71 4.63 24.09
CA LYS A 59 -0.46 3.88 23.58
C LYS A 59 -1.34 4.68 22.61
N LYS A 60 -0.84 5.83 22.17
CA LYS A 60 -1.53 6.73 21.25
C LYS A 60 -0.61 7.27 20.13
N ASN A 61 0.17 6.37 19.54
CA ASN A 61 0.41 6.42 18.09
C ASN A 61 -0.83 5.78 17.44
N GLU A 62 -2.02 6.40 17.53
CA GLU A 62 -2.54 7.22 16.43
C GLU A 62 -2.17 6.62 15.07
N SER A 63 -3.17 5.99 14.45
CA SER A 63 -3.11 5.12 13.27
C SER A 63 -2.77 5.89 11.97
N HIS A 64 -1.75 6.74 12.00
CA HIS A 64 -1.20 7.41 10.84
C HIS A 64 -0.56 6.39 9.90
N ILE A 65 -1.37 5.87 8.98
CA ILE A 65 -0.91 5.13 7.81
C ILE A 65 0.20 5.96 7.17
N THR A 66 1.38 5.38 7.02
CA THR A 66 2.43 6.04 6.26
C THR A 66 2.01 6.11 4.79
N GLU A 67 2.40 7.16 4.08
CA GLU A 67 2.10 7.26 2.63
C GLU A 67 2.67 6.05 1.85
N SER A 68 3.73 5.44 2.37
CA SER A 68 4.28 4.16 1.91
C SER A 68 3.38 2.95 2.12
N GLU A 69 2.59 2.86 3.19
CA GLU A 69 1.67 1.73 3.42
C GLU A 69 0.46 1.77 2.47
N LEU A 70 -0.05 2.98 2.17
CA LEU A 70 -1.03 3.20 1.10
C LEU A 70 -0.45 2.73 -0.23
N GLN A 71 0.73 3.24 -0.60
CA GLN A 71 1.39 2.88 -1.87
C GLN A 71 1.69 1.37 -1.99
N ASN A 72 2.02 0.69 -0.88
CA ASN A 72 2.22 -0.77 -0.87
C ASN A 72 0.91 -1.53 -1.09
N PHE A 73 -0.21 -1.05 -0.53
CA PHE A 73 -1.53 -1.67 -0.74
C PHE A 73 -2.07 -1.40 -2.14
N ASP A 74 -1.89 -0.18 -2.67
CA ASP A 74 -2.18 0.17 -4.06
C ASP A 74 -1.49 -0.79 -5.04
N GLN A 75 -0.17 -0.98 -4.89
CA GLN A 75 0.62 -1.94 -5.67
C GLN A 75 0.14 -3.39 -5.52
N PHE A 76 -0.26 -3.78 -4.30
CA PHE A 76 -0.85 -5.09 -4.06
C PHE A 76 -2.18 -5.26 -4.79
N LEU A 77 -3.07 -4.26 -4.77
CA LEU A 77 -4.36 -4.30 -5.46
C LEU A 77 -4.23 -4.27 -6.98
N ASP A 78 -3.34 -3.44 -7.54
CA ASP A 78 -3.08 -3.39 -8.98
C ASP A 78 -2.47 -4.72 -9.49
N SER A 79 -1.72 -5.44 -8.63
CA SER A 79 -1.22 -6.80 -8.92
C SER A 79 -2.28 -7.90 -8.72
N HIS A 80 -3.39 -7.63 -8.04
CA HIS A 80 -4.44 -8.59 -7.71
C HIS A 80 -5.85 -8.07 -8.08
N PRO A 81 -6.15 -7.91 -9.38
CA PRO A 81 -7.35 -7.21 -9.85
C PRO A 81 -8.68 -7.84 -9.40
N GLN A 82 -8.72 -9.16 -9.16
CA GLN A 82 -9.89 -9.82 -8.57
C GLN A 82 -10.13 -9.36 -7.13
N ILE A 83 -9.08 -9.34 -6.30
CA ILE A 83 -9.14 -8.88 -4.91
C ILE A 83 -9.50 -7.40 -4.84
N ALA A 84 -8.93 -6.58 -5.73
CA ALA A 84 -9.29 -5.17 -5.87
C ALA A 84 -10.78 -4.97 -6.26
N SER A 85 -11.31 -5.78 -7.18
CA SER A 85 -12.73 -5.78 -7.55
C SER A 85 -13.62 -6.11 -6.35
N ASP A 86 -13.26 -7.13 -5.59
CA ASP A 86 -14.07 -7.64 -4.48
C ASP A 86 -14.06 -6.66 -3.30
N LEU A 87 -12.89 -6.16 -2.91
CA LEU A 87 -12.75 -5.14 -1.87
C LEU A 87 -13.41 -3.80 -2.27
N LYS A 88 -13.41 -3.45 -3.57
CA LYS A 88 -14.15 -2.27 -4.06
C LYS A 88 -15.67 -2.42 -3.92
N LYS A 89 -16.21 -3.64 -4.01
CA LYS A 89 -17.64 -3.94 -3.79
C LYS A 89 -17.97 -4.09 -2.31
N ASN A 90 -17.11 -4.74 -1.55
CA ASN A 90 -17.28 -5.02 -0.13
C ASN A 90 -15.91 -4.96 0.60
N PRO A 91 -15.52 -3.80 1.14
CA PRO A 91 -14.24 -3.65 1.84
C PRO A 91 -14.11 -4.54 3.08
N SER A 92 -15.23 -4.95 3.69
CA SER A 92 -15.25 -5.80 4.90
C SER A 92 -14.69 -7.20 4.67
N LEU A 93 -14.47 -7.62 3.42
CA LEU A 93 -13.80 -8.87 3.07
C LEU A 93 -12.34 -8.94 3.59
N ILE A 94 -11.75 -7.80 3.96
CA ILE A 94 -10.40 -7.74 4.57
C ILE A 94 -10.33 -8.42 5.95
N ASP A 95 -11.48 -8.53 6.65
CA ASP A 95 -11.62 -9.20 7.94
C ASP A 95 -12.36 -10.55 7.83
N ASP A 96 -12.90 -10.92 6.66
CA ASP A 96 -13.60 -12.19 6.46
C ASP A 96 -12.60 -13.35 6.38
N GLN A 97 -12.63 -14.22 7.40
CA GLN A 97 -11.68 -15.34 7.49
C GLN A 97 -11.81 -16.35 6.33
N ASN A 98 -13.01 -16.55 5.75
CA ASN A 98 -13.18 -17.43 4.59
C ASN A 98 -12.58 -16.80 3.33
N TYR A 99 -12.73 -15.48 3.17
CA TYR A 99 -12.11 -14.72 2.10
C TYR A 99 -10.58 -14.75 2.20
N LEU A 100 -10.03 -14.51 3.41
CA LEU A 100 -8.58 -14.60 3.68
C LEU A 100 -8.03 -16.02 3.47
N ASN A 101 -8.76 -17.06 3.89
CA ASN A 101 -8.38 -18.45 3.63
C ASN A 101 -8.37 -18.78 2.13
N SER A 102 -9.22 -18.12 1.34
CA SER A 102 -9.29 -18.29 -0.12
C SER A 102 -8.28 -17.41 -0.88
N HIS A 103 -7.73 -16.38 -0.23
CA HIS A 103 -6.77 -15.43 -0.79
C HIS A 103 -5.52 -15.32 0.11
N PRO A 104 -4.68 -16.36 0.19
CA PRO A 104 -3.51 -16.40 1.09
C PRO A 104 -2.53 -15.24 0.86
N GLN A 105 -2.44 -14.73 -0.38
CA GLN A 105 -1.67 -13.53 -0.71
C GLN A 105 -2.15 -12.26 0.02
N LEU A 106 -3.47 -12.08 0.21
CA LEU A 106 -4.02 -10.98 1.00
C LEU A 106 -3.77 -11.20 2.50
N ALA A 107 -3.92 -12.44 2.97
CA ALA A 107 -3.64 -12.77 4.37
C ALA A 107 -2.19 -12.48 4.77
N GLU A 108 -1.21 -12.84 3.92
CA GLU A 108 0.21 -12.55 4.17
C GLU A 108 0.55 -11.06 4.01
N PHE A 109 -0.08 -10.36 3.06
CA PHE A 109 0.05 -8.90 2.97
C PHE A 109 -0.41 -8.20 4.26
N LEU A 110 -1.59 -8.54 4.78
CA LEU A 110 -2.14 -7.91 6.00
C LEU A 110 -1.37 -8.27 7.27
N LYS A 111 -0.73 -9.45 7.29
CA LYS A 111 0.17 -9.89 8.36
C LYS A 111 1.48 -9.10 8.39
N THR A 112 1.94 -8.62 7.23
CA THR A 112 3.14 -7.77 7.10
C THR A 112 2.82 -6.27 7.15
N HIS A 113 1.56 -5.88 6.91
CA HIS A 113 1.07 -4.49 6.91
C HIS A 113 -0.12 -4.30 7.87
N PRO A 114 0.08 -4.39 9.20
CA PRO A 114 -1.01 -4.31 10.17
C PRO A 114 -1.74 -2.96 10.16
N GLY A 115 -1.07 -1.86 9.80
CA GLY A 115 -1.68 -0.52 9.71
C GLY A 115 -2.78 -0.43 8.64
N VAL A 116 -2.64 -1.15 7.54
CA VAL A 116 -3.67 -1.26 6.48
C VAL A 116 -4.94 -1.93 7.02
N ARG A 117 -4.79 -3.02 7.80
CA ARG A 117 -5.93 -3.74 8.37
C ARG A 117 -6.72 -2.89 9.35
N GLU A 118 -6.05 -2.21 10.27
CA GLU A 118 -6.72 -1.36 11.26
C GLU A 118 -7.53 -0.25 10.58
N GLN A 119 -7.02 0.34 9.50
CA GLN A 119 -7.63 1.47 8.82
C GLN A 119 -8.74 1.12 7.83
N VAL A 120 -8.66 -0.02 7.12
CA VAL A 120 -9.82 -0.52 6.37
C VAL A 120 -10.93 -0.95 7.32
N LYS A 121 -10.62 -1.39 8.54
CA LYS A 121 -11.61 -1.69 9.58
C LYS A 121 -12.21 -0.42 10.22
N GLU A 122 -11.40 0.60 10.52
CA GLU A 122 -11.85 1.89 11.07
C GLU A 122 -12.68 2.70 10.06
N ASN A 123 -12.28 2.73 8.79
CA ASN A 123 -12.95 3.54 7.78
C ASN A 123 -12.84 2.97 6.35
N PRO A 124 -13.51 1.82 6.07
CA PRO A 124 -13.32 1.07 4.83
C PRO A 124 -13.59 1.88 3.57
N GLN A 125 -14.64 2.70 3.60
CA GLN A 125 -14.97 3.59 2.49
C GLN A 125 -13.95 4.71 2.32
N ARG A 126 -13.47 5.36 3.39
CA ARG A 126 -12.42 6.39 3.24
C ARG A 126 -11.11 5.81 2.72
N PHE A 127 -10.72 4.63 3.19
CA PHE A 127 -9.49 3.98 2.76
C PHE A 127 -9.58 3.59 1.28
N MET A 128 -10.62 2.83 0.89
CA MET A 128 -10.82 2.48 -0.52
C MET A 128 -11.08 3.71 -1.40
N ASN A 129 -11.70 4.78 -0.90
CA ASN A 129 -11.80 6.04 -1.66
C ASN A 129 -10.43 6.70 -1.85
N ARG A 130 -9.53 6.66 -0.86
CA ARG A 130 -8.17 7.20 -0.98
C ARG A 130 -7.35 6.43 -2.02
N GLU A 131 -7.41 5.11 -1.97
CA GLU A 131 -6.79 4.20 -2.95
C GLU A 131 -7.36 4.35 -4.37
N LEU A 132 -8.69 4.52 -4.49
CA LEU A 132 -9.40 4.68 -5.77
C LEU A 132 -9.42 6.14 -6.28
N GLY A 133 -8.66 7.06 -5.68
CA GLY A 133 -8.51 8.45 -6.11
C GLY A 133 -9.67 9.39 -5.74
N TYR A 134 -10.64 8.95 -4.96
CA TYR A 134 -11.78 9.74 -4.48
C TYR A 134 -11.42 10.70 -3.32
N GLN A 135 -10.62 11.71 -3.65
CA GLN A 135 -10.98 13.10 -3.33
C GLN A 135 -11.32 13.89 -4.59
N ALA A 136 -11.98 13.24 -5.56
CA ALA A 136 -12.75 13.94 -6.58
C ALA A 136 -13.83 14.79 -5.89
N SER A 137 -13.66 16.11 -5.91
CA SER A 137 -14.60 17.11 -5.40
C SER A 137 -15.86 17.24 -6.27
N GLY A 138 -16.32 16.15 -6.88
CA GLY A 138 -17.37 16.14 -7.91
C GLY A 138 -16.96 16.79 -9.26
N GLU A 139 -15.75 17.35 -9.35
CA GLU A 139 -15.33 18.28 -10.42
C GLU A 139 -14.27 17.70 -11.39
N GLY A 140 -14.33 16.39 -11.68
CA GLY A 140 -13.46 15.75 -12.68
C GLY A 140 -11.96 15.97 -12.46
N VAL A 141 -11.21 16.18 -13.54
CA VAL A 141 -9.78 16.55 -13.51
C VAL A 141 -9.65 18.07 -13.46
N LYS A 142 -8.92 18.56 -12.48
CA LYS A 142 -8.70 20.00 -12.28
C LYS A 142 -7.79 20.59 -13.36
N PRO A 143 -7.96 21.88 -13.73
CA PRO A 143 -7.09 22.55 -14.70
C PRO A 143 -5.60 22.49 -14.34
N GLU A 144 -5.27 22.50 -13.05
CA GLU A 144 -3.89 22.38 -12.54
C GLU A 144 -3.31 20.98 -12.78
N GLU A 145 -4.12 19.93 -12.62
CA GLU A 145 -3.69 18.55 -12.88
C GLU A 145 -3.48 18.31 -14.39
N LEU A 146 -4.31 18.92 -15.25
CA LEU A 146 -4.09 18.91 -16.70
C LEU A 146 -2.77 19.60 -17.08
N ARG A 147 -2.46 20.76 -16.48
CA ARG A 147 -1.20 21.46 -16.72
C ARG A 147 0.00 20.63 -16.25
N HIS A 148 -0.07 20.00 -15.09
CA HIS A 148 1.02 19.15 -14.62
C HIS A 148 1.19 17.89 -15.46
N PHE A 149 0.12 17.35 -16.04
CA PHE A 149 0.20 16.26 -17.02
C PHE A 149 0.86 16.71 -18.32
N ASP A 150 0.56 17.92 -18.80
CA ASP A 150 1.22 18.56 -19.95
C ASP A 150 2.73 18.75 -19.71
N GLU A 151 3.09 19.42 -18.61
CA GLU A 151 4.48 19.62 -18.15
C GLU A 151 5.25 18.29 -18.03
N PHE A 152 4.58 17.20 -17.65
CA PHE A 152 5.14 15.86 -17.56
C PHE A 152 5.33 15.23 -18.94
N LEU A 153 4.34 15.28 -19.83
CA LEU A 153 4.45 14.70 -21.18
C LEU A 153 5.51 15.40 -22.05
N ASP A 154 5.66 16.72 -21.89
CA ASP A 154 6.74 17.50 -22.54
C ASP A 154 8.15 17.02 -22.11
N GLN A 155 8.32 16.66 -20.84
CA GLN A 155 9.57 16.13 -20.30
C GLN A 155 9.78 14.64 -20.65
N HIS A 156 8.69 13.91 -20.92
CA HIS A 156 8.68 12.47 -21.20
C HIS A 156 8.08 12.14 -22.58
N PRO A 157 8.71 12.59 -23.69
CA PRO A 157 8.13 12.51 -25.03
C PRO A 157 7.87 11.08 -25.53
N GLN A 158 8.60 10.07 -25.03
CA GLN A 158 8.30 8.67 -25.33
C GLN A 158 6.97 8.23 -24.68
N ILE A 159 6.75 8.60 -23.42
CA ILE A 159 5.49 8.31 -22.70
C ILE A 159 4.33 9.06 -23.36
N ALA A 160 4.54 10.30 -23.76
CA ALA A 160 3.56 11.07 -24.53
C ALA A 160 3.14 10.36 -25.82
N GLN A 161 4.09 9.89 -26.62
CA GLN A 161 3.79 9.15 -27.85
C GLN A 161 3.08 7.82 -27.58
N ASP A 162 3.46 7.11 -26.54
CA ASP A 162 2.88 5.79 -26.24
C ASP A 162 1.47 5.91 -25.64
N LEU A 163 1.23 6.85 -24.72
CA LEU A 163 -0.12 7.19 -24.25
C LEU A 163 -0.98 7.82 -25.36
N GLN A 164 -0.41 8.53 -26.34
CA GLN A 164 -1.17 9.02 -27.49
C GLN A 164 -1.66 7.90 -28.40
N LYS A 165 -0.85 6.85 -28.61
CA LYS A 165 -1.21 5.65 -29.41
C LYS A 165 -2.14 4.71 -28.65
N ASN A 166 -1.83 4.45 -27.38
CA ASN A 166 -2.59 3.56 -26.51
C ASN A 166 -2.70 4.15 -25.08
N PRO A 167 -3.70 5.02 -24.86
CA PRO A 167 -3.99 5.60 -23.55
C PRO A 167 -4.12 4.58 -22.39
N SER A 168 -4.49 3.33 -22.69
CA SER A 168 -4.63 2.27 -21.68
C SER A 168 -3.30 1.82 -21.07
N LEU A 169 -2.14 2.19 -21.64
CA LEU A 169 -0.82 1.90 -21.06
C LEU A 169 -0.62 2.56 -19.67
N ALA A 170 -1.35 3.63 -19.35
CA ALA A 170 -1.40 4.20 -18.01
C ALA A 170 -1.97 3.24 -16.94
N ASN A 171 -2.56 2.12 -17.36
CA ASN A 171 -3.08 1.05 -16.49
C ASN A 171 -2.35 -0.29 -16.68
N ASP A 172 -1.36 -0.36 -17.59
CA ASP A 172 -0.61 -1.59 -17.82
C ASP A 172 0.52 -1.71 -16.79
N GLN A 173 0.47 -2.76 -15.98
CA GLN A 173 1.44 -2.95 -14.88
C GLN A 173 2.87 -3.10 -15.39
N SER A 174 3.09 -3.69 -16.57
CA SER A 174 4.44 -3.87 -17.14
C SER A 174 4.98 -2.52 -17.63
N TYR A 175 4.11 -1.71 -18.23
CA TYR A 175 4.43 -0.36 -18.68
C TYR A 175 4.74 0.56 -17.50
N LEU A 176 3.91 0.57 -16.44
CA LEU A 176 4.14 1.34 -15.22
C LEU A 176 5.40 0.88 -14.46
N SER A 177 5.71 -0.42 -14.46
CA SER A 177 6.95 -0.95 -13.88
C SER A 177 8.20 -0.53 -14.67
N SER A 178 8.05 -0.30 -15.98
CA SER A 178 9.12 0.18 -16.86
C SER A 178 9.26 1.71 -16.87
N HIS A 179 8.21 2.43 -16.47
CA HIS A 179 8.12 3.89 -16.43
C HIS A 179 7.75 4.36 -15.00
N PRO A 180 8.66 4.19 -14.02
CA PRO A 180 8.41 4.55 -12.62
C PRO A 180 8.10 6.05 -12.44
N GLU A 181 8.56 6.91 -13.35
CA GLU A 181 8.21 8.33 -13.42
C GLU A 181 6.72 8.56 -13.74
N LEU A 182 6.13 7.79 -14.67
CA LEU A 182 4.68 7.84 -14.93
C LEU A 182 3.91 7.32 -13.71
N LYS A 183 4.35 6.21 -13.10
CA LYS A 183 3.69 5.72 -11.87
C LYS A 183 3.73 6.79 -10.78
N LYS A 184 4.89 7.40 -10.52
CA LYS A 184 5.05 8.47 -9.52
C LYS A 184 4.17 9.69 -9.83
N PHE A 185 4.02 10.06 -11.10
CA PHE A 185 3.09 11.11 -11.50
C PHE A 185 1.64 10.74 -11.13
N LEU A 186 1.18 9.55 -11.54
CA LEU A 186 -0.19 9.09 -11.28
C LEU A 186 -0.49 8.92 -9.79
N ASP A 187 0.50 8.51 -8.98
CA ASP A 187 0.40 8.45 -7.52
C ASP A 187 0.15 9.84 -6.90
N GLY A 188 0.68 10.91 -7.50
CA GLY A 188 0.51 12.30 -7.02
C GLY A 188 -0.72 13.04 -7.56
N TYR A 189 -1.25 12.65 -8.72
CA TYR A 189 -2.36 13.33 -9.40
C TYR A 189 -3.57 12.41 -9.58
N GLY A 190 -4.32 12.26 -8.47
CA GLY A 190 -5.43 11.30 -8.36
C GLY A 190 -6.58 11.51 -9.35
N GLY A 191 -6.85 12.74 -9.80
CA GLY A 191 -7.87 12.99 -10.83
C GLY A 191 -7.44 12.45 -12.19
N VAL A 192 -6.21 12.76 -12.61
CA VAL A 192 -5.62 12.21 -13.85
C VAL A 192 -5.53 10.68 -13.80
N ARG A 193 -5.06 10.11 -12.67
CA ARG A 193 -5.06 8.65 -12.47
C ARG A 193 -6.45 8.05 -12.59
N HIS A 194 -7.48 8.69 -12.02
CA HIS A 194 -8.85 8.19 -12.07
C HIS A 194 -9.43 8.16 -13.50
N GLU A 195 -9.30 9.27 -14.25
CA GLU A 195 -9.80 9.32 -15.63
C GLU A 195 -9.01 8.42 -16.57
N LEU A 196 -7.68 8.30 -16.41
CA LEU A 196 -6.89 7.31 -17.16
C LEU A 196 -7.30 5.87 -16.79
N LYS A 197 -7.67 5.58 -15.55
CA LYS A 197 -8.11 4.24 -15.11
C LYS A 197 -9.52 3.87 -15.55
N THR A 198 -10.40 4.85 -15.75
CA THR A 198 -11.82 4.63 -16.06
C THR A 198 -12.20 4.92 -17.50
N ARG A 199 -11.64 5.99 -18.10
CA ARG A 199 -12.02 6.51 -19.43
C ARG A 199 -10.79 7.01 -20.21
N PRO A 200 -9.72 6.19 -20.38
CA PRO A 200 -8.42 6.66 -20.88
C PRO A 200 -8.47 7.34 -22.26
N GLN A 201 -9.34 6.87 -23.15
CA GLN A 201 -9.54 7.49 -24.48
C GLN A 201 -10.18 8.88 -24.38
N GLU A 202 -11.23 9.03 -23.57
CA GLU A 202 -11.94 10.31 -23.38
C GLU A 202 -11.04 11.33 -22.69
N PHE A 203 -10.25 10.90 -21.70
CA PHE A 203 -9.25 11.73 -21.05
C PHE A 203 -8.23 12.29 -22.06
N MET A 204 -7.64 11.42 -22.89
CA MET A 204 -6.66 11.88 -23.89
C MET A 204 -7.30 12.74 -25.00
N GLU A 205 -8.60 12.59 -25.27
CA GLU A 205 -9.33 13.56 -26.12
C GLU A 205 -9.57 14.91 -25.45
N GLN A 206 -9.91 14.93 -24.16
CA GLN A 206 -10.03 16.16 -23.37
C GLN A 206 -8.69 16.88 -23.28
N PHE A 207 -7.61 16.15 -23.03
CA PHE A 207 -6.25 16.65 -22.97
C PHE A 207 -5.82 17.27 -24.31
N ARG A 208 -6.05 16.60 -25.45
CA ARG A 208 -5.83 17.19 -26.79
C ARG A 208 -6.64 18.46 -27.10
N LYS A 209 -7.76 18.69 -26.38
CA LYS A 209 -8.53 19.94 -26.45
C LYS A 209 -8.00 21.00 -25.49
N TYR A 210 -7.25 20.62 -24.45
CA TYR A 210 -6.51 21.51 -23.56
C TYR A 210 -5.28 22.08 -24.27
N GLU A 211 -4.35 21.23 -24.74
CA GLU A 211 -3.13 21.60 -25.51
C GLU A 211 -3.44 22.67 -26.58
N LYS A 212 -4.42 22.38 -27.45
CA LYS A 212 -4.83 23.25 -28.56
C LYS A 212 -5.34 24.63 -28.13
N ARG A 213 -5.88 24.77 -26.92
CA ARG A 213 -6.36 26.06 -26.39
C ARG A 213 -5.21 26.84 -25.75
N GLU A 214 -4.22 26.16 -25.18
CA GLU A 214 -3.02 26.79 -24.66
C GLU A 214 -2.13 27.34 -25.79
N ASP A 215 -1.91 26.58 -26.86
CA ASP A 215 -1.15 27.05 -28.02
C ASP A 215 -1.80 28.23 -28.73
N GLN A 216 -3.12 28.40 -28.61
CA GLN A 216 -3.85 29.55 -29.12
C GLN A 216 -3.80 30.77 -28.19
N SER A 217 -3.53 30.58 -26.89
CA SER A 217 -3.42 31.67 -25.91
C SER A 217 -1.98 32.18 -25.74
N LYS A 218 -0.96 31.38 -26.14
CA LYS A 218 0.44 31.83 -26.24
C LYS A 218 0.54 32.98 -27.25
N PRO A 219 1.06 34.16 -26.87
CA PRO A 219 1.18 35.30 -27.78
C PRO A 219 2.14 34.97 -28.92
N ARG A 220 1.70 35.20 -30.16
CA ARG A 220 2.56 35.05 -31.35
C ARG A 220 3.70 36.08 -31.27
N LYS A 221 4.93 35.57 -31.25
CA LYS A 221 6.17 36.35 -31.37
C LYS A 221 6.37 36.84 -32.81
#